data_AF-A0AA91GN03-F1
#
_entry.id   AF-A0AA91GN03-F1
#
_cell.length_a   1.000
_cell.length_b   1.000
_cell.length_c   1.000
_cell.angle_alpha   90.00
_cell.angle_beta   90.00
_cell.angle_gamma   90.00
#
_symmetry.space_group_name_H-M   'P 1'
#
loop_
_entity.id
_entity.type
_entity.pdbx_description
1 polymer ?
#
loop_
_entity_poly.entity_id
_entity_poly.type
_entity_poly.pdbx_seq_one_letter_code
_entity_poly.pdbx_strand_id
1 'polypeptide(L)' 'MRAILLKHHNIDISHPRLLMNEQRQQAYLDLIERLLNCPSGEEPEVLQANQDLLDAEFLLMLEAVAENFSLQGV' A
#
# COMPACT_ATOMS: atom_id res chain seq x y z
N MET A 1 -4.52 19.49 -6.77
CA MET A 1 -5.23 18.20 -6.75
C MET A 1 -4.71 17.41 -5.54
N ARG A 2 -5.34 17.62 -4.39
CA ARG A 2 -5.10 16.83 -3.16
C ARG A 2 -6.31 15.93 -3.02
N ALA A 3 -6.26 14.75 -3.62
CA ALA A 3 -7.32 13.78 -3.47
C ALA A 3 -6.79 12.66 -2.57
N ILE A 4 -7.33 12.67 -1.34
CA ILE A 4 -7.41 11.52 -0.44
C ILE A 4 -6.10 11.18 0.28
N LEU A 5 -5.75 12.08 1.21
CA LEU A 5 -5.06 11.70 2.44
C LEU A 5 -5.83 10.53 3.09
N LEU A 6 -5.11 9.42 3.23
CA LEU A 6 -5.37 8.27 4.07
C LEU A 6 -5.80 8.69 5.48
N LYS A 7 -7.07 9.01 5.67
CA LYS A 7 -7.65 9.10 7.01
C LYS A 7 -8.00 7.70 7.48
N HIS A 8 -6.98 6.99 7.96
CA HIS A 8 -6.96 5.91 8.96
C HIS A 8 -8.00 4.77 8.96
N HIS A 9 -9.00 4.65 8.07
CA HIS A 9 -10.07 3.65 8.24
C HIS A 9 -10.73 3.08 6.97
N ASN A 10 -10.12 3.14 5.78
CA ASN A 10 -10.82 2.73 4.54
C ASN A 10 -10.27 1.50 3.80
N ILE A 11 -9.26 0.84 4.35
CA ILE A 11 -8.95 -0.54 3.97
C ILE A 11 -9.68 -1.40 4.99
N ASP A 12 -10.69 -2.14 4.54
CA ASP A 12 -11.32 -3.16 5.36
C ASP A 12 -10.31 -4.28 5.61
N ILE A 13 -9.51 -4.11 6.66
CA ILE A 13 -8.51 -5.06 7.14
C ILE A 13 -9.17 -6.33 7.74
N SER A 14 -10.50 -6.43 7.72
CA SER A 14 -11.23 -7.64 8.11
C SER A 14 -11.09 -8.78 7.10
N HIS A 15 -10.30 -8.60 6.04
CA HIS A 15 -9.93 -9.70 5.15
C HIS A 15 -8.98 -10.66 5.89
N PRO A 16 -9.37 -11.94 6.12
CA PRO A 16 -8.66 -12.88 6.99
C PRO A 16 -7.24 -13.26 6.54
N ARG A 17 -6.78 -12.74 5.37
CA ARG A 17 -5.44 -12.98 4.81
C ARG A 17 -4.36 -12.04 5.37
N LEU A 18 -4.73 -11.01 6.15
CA LEU A 18 -3.81 -9.96 6.64
C LEU A 18 -3.48 -10.06 8.14
N LEU A 19 -3.39 -11.28 8.69
CA LEU A 19 -2.90 -11.50 10.05
C LEU A 19 -1.38 -11.25 10.13
N MET A 20 -1.00 -10.00 9.92
CA MET A 20 0.38 -9.49 9.92
C MET A 20 0.56 -8.52 11.09
N ASN A 21 1.81 -8.22 11.44
CA ASN A 21 2.11 -7.23 12.47
C ASN A 21 1.62 -5.83 12.03
N GLU A 22 0.88 -5.13 12.89
CA GLU A 22 0.31 -3.80 12.59
C GLU A 22 1.36 -2.76 12.16
N GLN A 23 2.57 -2.79 12.74
CA GLN A 23 3.65 -1.89 12.34
C GLN A 23 4.15 -2.20 10.93
N ARG A 24 4.25 -3.50 10.61
CA ARG A 24 4.69 -3.96 9.29
C ARG A 24 3.63 -3.63 8.23
N GLN A 25 2.36 -3.81 8.59
CA GLN A 25 1.22 -3.41 7.77
C GLN A 25 1.22 -1.90 7.47
N GLN A 26 1.44 -1.06 8.49
CA GLN A 26 1.50 0.39 8.29
C GLN A 26 2.68 0.77 7.37
N ALA A 27 3.85 0.16 7.57
CA ALA A 27 5.01 0.41 6.70
C ALA A 27 4.74 0.05 5.23
N TYR A 28 4.00 -1.04 4.98
CA TYR A 28 3.57 -1.38 3.62
C TYR A 28 2.59 -0.37 3.04
N LEU A 29 1.61 0.08 3.81
CA LEU A 29 0.66 1.10 3.37
C LEU A 29 1.36 2.42 3.03
N ASP A 30 2.30 2.85 3.87
CA ASP A 30 3.09 4.05 3.63
C ASP A 30 3.93 3.93 2.35
N LEU A 31 4.51 2.74 2.09
CA LEU A 31 5.25 2.48 0.86
C LEU A 31 4.34 2.48 -0.38
N ILE A 32 3.16 1.86 -0.30
CA ILE A 32 2.18 1.85 -1.39
C ILE A 32 1.71 3.27 -1.70
N GLU A 33 1.41 4.07 -0.68
CA GLU A 33 1.03 5.48 -0.87
C GLU A 33 2.15 6.27 -1.57
N ARG A 34 3.40 6.06 -1.16
CA ARG A 34 4.56 6.68 -1.82
C ARG A 34 4.65 6.31 -3.29
N LEU A 35 4.46 5.04 -3.64
CA LEU A 35 4.47 4.56 -5.02
C LEU A 35 3.32 5.14 -5.86
N LEU A 36 2.13 5.31 -5.27
CA LEU A 36 0.99 5.90 -5.97
C LEU A 36 1.14 7.41 -6.22
N ASN A 37 1.98 8.09 -5.43
CA ASN A 37 2.15 9.54 -5.49
C ASN A 37 3.51 9.98 -6.06
N CYS A 38 4.44 9.06 -6.33
CA CYS A 38 5.72 9.42 -6.92
C CYS A 38 5.57 9.79 -8.41
N PRO A 39 6.47 10.61 -8.95
CA PRO A 39 6.53 10.86 -10.39
C PRO A 39 6.69 9.55 -11.18
N SER A 40 6.09 9.49 -12.36
CA SER A 40 6.25 8.33 -13.24
C SER A 40 7.72 8.15 -13.62
N GLY A 41 8.23 6.94 -13.41
CA GLY A 41 9.62 6.59 -13.62
C GLY A 41 10.49 6.64 -12.37
N GLU A 42 9.98 7.14 -11.23
CA GLU A 42 10.70 7.14 -9.93
C GLU A 42 10.31 5.96 -9.02
N GLU A 43 9.40 5.09 -9.46
CA GLU A 43 9.03 3.88 -8.72
C GLU A 43 10.24 2.98 -8.40
N PRO A 44 11.21 2.76 -9.31
CA PRO A 44 12.39 1.94 -9.01
C PRO A 44 13.22 2.48 -7.85
N GLU A 45 13.42 3.80 -7.75
CA GLU A 45 14.17 4.45 -6.68
C GLU A 45 13.43 4.33 -5.33
N VAL A 46 12.11 4.51 -5.34
CA VAL A 46 11.27 4.31 -4.15
C VAL A 46 11.36 2.87 -3.66
N LEU A 47 11.27 1.88 -4.56
CA LEU A 47 11.42 0.47 -4.22
C LEU A 47 12.84 0.16 -3.70
N GLN A 48 13.88 0.71 -4.34
CA GLN A 48 15.27 0.50 -3.92
C GLN A 48 15.54 1.05 -2.51
N ALA A 49 14.90 2.16 -2.13
CA ALA A 49 15.05 2.76 -0.81
C ALA A 49 14.34 1.99 0.32
N ASN A 50 13.45 1.03 0.00
CA ASN A 50 12.62 0.31 0.98
C ASN A 50 12.71 -1.22 0.79
N GLN A 51 13.90 -1.72 0.41
CA GLN A 51 14.13 -3.14 0.10
C GLN A 51 13.77 -4.10 1.24
N ASP A 52 13.85 -3.66 2.48
CA ASP A 52 13.49 -4.42 3.70
C ASP A 52 11.98 -4.71 3.81
N LEU A 53 11.18 -3.96 3.05
CA LEU A 53 9.74 -4.14 2.94
C LEU A 53 9.35 -4.97 1.70
N LEU A 54 10.27 -5.29 0.79
CA LEU A 54 9.94 -5.99 -0.46
C LEU A 54 9.90 -7.50 -0.27
N ASP A 55 8.84 -7.98 0.38
CA ASP A 55 8.60 -9.40 0.61
C ASP A 55 7.22 -9.85 0.14
N ALA A 56 6.88 -11.12 0.42
CA ALA A 56 5.60 -11.70 0.04
C ALA A 56 4.42 -11.01 0.73
N GLU A 57 4.59 -10.50 1.96
CA GLU A 57 3.52 -9.83 2.69
C GLU A 57 3.20 -8.46 2.10
N PHE A 58 4.22 -7.74 1.60
CA PHE A 58 4.01 -6.50 0.83
C PHE A 58 3.17 -6.74 -0.44
N LEU A 59 3.43 -7.82 -1.18
CA LEU A 59 2.65 -8.14 -2.38
C LEU A 59 1.18 -8.42 -2.05
N LEU A 60 0.90 -9.10 -0.93
CA LEU A 60 -0.47 -9.34 -0.45
C LEU A 60 -1.17 -8.03 -0.08
N MET A 61 -0.46 -7.09 0.56
CA MET A 61 -1.00 -5.77 0.86
C MET A 61 -1.27 -4.96 -0.41
N LEU A 62 -0.37 -5.03 -1.40
CA LEU A 62 -0.55 -4.35 -2.69
C LEU A 62 -1.77 -4.88 -3.44
N GLU A 63 -1.97 -6.21 -3.46
CA GLU A 63 -3.17 -6.86 -4.03
C GLU A 63 -4.45 -6.36 -3.34
N ALA A 64 -4.48 -6.36 -2.01
CA ALA A 64 -5.64 -5.90 -1.25
C ALA A 64 -5.99 -4.42 -1.52
N VAL A 65 -4.96 -3.55 -1.67
CA VAL A 65 -5.17 -2.14 -2.04
C VAL A 65 -5.70 -2.03 -3.48
N ALA A 66 -5.15 -2.79 -4.42
CA ALA A 66 -5.61 -2.77 -5.82
C ALA A 66 -7.06 -3.27 -5.98
N GLU A 67 -7.44 -4.33 -5.25
CA GLU A 67 -8.83 -4.80 -5.18
C GLU A 67 -9.75 -3.70 -4.64
N ASN A 68 -9.34 -3.01 -3.58
CA ASN A 68 -10.12 -1.93 -2.98
C ASN A 68 -10.33 -0.75 -3.94
N PHE A 69 -9.32 -0.38 -4.74
CA PHE A 69 -9.46 0.63 -5.80
C PHE A 69 -10.45 0.18 -6.88
N SER A 70 -10.37 -1.09 -7.29
CA SER A 70 -11.25 -1.67 -8.30
C SER A 70 -12.71 -1.68 -7.86
N LEU A 71 -12.97 -1.98 -6.58
CA LEU A 71 -14.31 -1.97 -5.99
C LEU A 71 -14.88 -0.55 -5.80
N GLN A 72 -14.02 0.46 -5.58
CA GLN A 72 -14.45 1.84 -5.38
C GLN A 72 -14.72 2.59 -6.71
N GLY A 73 -14.44 1.97 -7.87
CA GLY A 73 -14.79 2.54 -9.18
C GLY A 73 -14.07 3.85 -9.52
N VAL A 74 -12.88 4.06 -8.94
CA VAL A 74 -12.01 5.23 -9.19
C VAL A 74 -11.16 5.00 -10.44
#